data_AF-A0A8I1TS08-F1
#
_entry.id   AF-A0A8I1TS08-F1
#
_cell.length_a   1.000
_cell.length_b   1.000
_cell.length_c   1.000
_cell.angle_alpha   90.00
_cell.angle_beta   90.00
_cell.angle_gamma   90.00
#
_symmetry.space_group_name_H-M   'P 1'
#
loop_
_entity.id
_entity.type
_entity.pdbx_description
1 polymer ?
#
loop_
_entity_poly.entity_id
_entity_poly.type
_entity_poly.pdbx_seq_one_letter_code
_entity_poly.pdbx_strand_id
1 'polypeptide(L)'
;MTDLPRADIQGFILRTYAMPLLRILALKVEQSAAARRFLGKLAMAREGGNGSGELPQLATAVDWDIKPQYCLNIGLTYAGLAALGLPAASLASFPAEFVEGAAARAERVGDTGNSSPEYWEEAFSSPDLHILLFLFAQTDEALEQAASRLRAGYAETGAISELSAHDGRSLAGNIAHFGYRDGFAQPTIEGGLLPAMPDVLPQTPAGAFLLGYPSQYTDFLYPVPAPGELGRNGSFVAFRILAQDCHGFEQFLTQAARETGLDRELIAAKLCGRWRNGIPLSLSPDFPDERIPLEQRNSFDYVPSESVPDAFDDRRGYRCPLGSHIRRMNPRSSAVAGNGGLKHRIIRRGLPYGPPYDPANPDDGIERGLLGLFIGASLKDQFEFLMSEWANKGSFAPGLRDTTDPVIGNHAGQMATGEDGAGGTFLIPVEGEKRPTALTGLARFVTCRGAAYCFLPSATAIRYISALDGSADRP
;
A
#
# COMPACT_ATOMS: atom_id res chain seq x y z
N MET A 1 2.27 -18.03 21.35
CA MET A 1 2.12 -16.72 20.67
C MET A 1 3.52 -16.19 20.44
N THR A 2 3.85 -15.85 19.21
CA THR A 2 5.12 -15.18 18.88
C THR A 2 5.22 -13.87 19.65
N ASP A 3 6.24 -13.73 20.50
CA ASP A 3 6.51 -12.48 21.23
C ASP A 3 7.33 -11.55 20.34
N LEU A 4 6.73 -10.45 19.90
CA LEU A 4 7.36 -9.50 18.98
C LEU A 4 7.99 -8.35 19.76
N PRO A 5 9.26 -7.95 19.47
CA PRO A 5 9.93 -6.85 20.15
C PRO A 5 9.35 -5.50 19.71
N ARG A 6 8.21 -5.12 20.29
CA ARG A 6 7.42 -3.95 19.90
C ARG A 6 8.20 -2.64 19.90
N ALA A 7 9.16 -2.49 20.82
CA ALA A 7 10.05 -1.32 20.90
C ALA A 7 11.07 -1.23 19.76
N ASP A 8 11.29 -2.31 19.03
CA ASP A 8 12.25 -2.37 17.92
C ASP A 8 11.58 -2.22 16.55
N ILE A 9 10.28 -2.51 16.44
CA ILE A 9 9.55 -2.54 15.18
C ILE A 9 8.88 -1.18 14.93
N GLN A 10 9.02 -0.64 13.71
CA GLN A 10 8.29 0.59 13.32
C GLN A 10 6.78 0.39 13.41
N GLY A 11 6.10 1.30 14.10
CA GLY A 11 4.76 1.09 14.61
C GLY A 11 3.73 0.83 13.52
N PHE A 12 3.85 1.46 12.35
CA PHE A 12 2.85 1.34 11.29
C PHE A 12 2.81 -0.04 10.62
N ILE A 13 3.80 -0.90 10.85
CA ILE A 13 3.78 -2.30 10.42
C ILE A 13 2.73 -3.04 11.27
N LEU A 14 2.81 -2.93 12.59
CA LEU A 14 1.94 -3.69 13.50
C LEU A 14 0.68 -2.94 13.95
N ARG A 15 0.59 -1.62 13.72
CA ARG A 15 -0.49 -0.75 14.20
C ARG A 15 -1.03 0.12 13.08
N THR A 16 -2.35 0.25 13.00
CA THR A 16 -2.98 1.36 12.28
C THR A 16 -3.03 2.57 13.20
N TYR A 17 -2.38 3.67 12.85
CA TYR A 17 -2.40 4.87 13.68
C TYR A 17 -3.74 5.59 13.71
N ALA A 18 -4.60 5.38 12.71
CA ALA A 18 -5.89 6.05 12.57
C ALA A 18 -5.76 7.59 12.72
N MET A 19 -4.79 8.16 12.02
CA MET A 19 -4.51 9.59 12.01
C MET A 19 -4.97 10.17 10.66
N PRO A 20 -5.61 11.35 10.64
CA PRO A 20 -6.21 11.91 9.43
C PRO A 20 -5.20 12.55 8.48
N LEU A 21 -3.96 12.77 8.91
CA LEU A 21 -2.93 13.46 8.13
C LEU A 21 -1.68 12.59 7.95
N LEU A 22 -1.06 12.74 6.78
CA LEU A 22 0.20 12.12 6.41
C LEU A 22 1.02 13.16 5.65
N ARG A 23 2.28 13.38 6.02
CA ARG A 23 3.28 14.06 5.18
C ARG A 23 4.40 13.07 4.85
N ILE A 24 4.72 12.97 3.57
CA ILE A 24 5.89 12.28 3.07
C ILE A 24 6.96 13.32 2.80
N LEU A 25 8.14 13.17 3.39
CA LEU A 25 9.31 13.97 3.02
C LEU A 25 10.26 13.09 2.23
N ALA A 26 10.49 13.44 0.97
CA ALA A 26 11.46 12.80 0.10
C ALA A 26 12.79 13.51 0.21
N LEU A 27 13.84 12.79 0.61
CA LEU A 27 15.09 13.39 1.06
C LEU A 27 16.30 12.76 0.37
N LYS A 28 17.32 13.59 0.12
CA LYS A 28 18.63 13.19 -0.38
C LYS A 28 19.67 13.32 0.72
N VAL A 29 20.51 12.30 0.88
CA VAL A 29 21.71 12.35 1.71
C VAL A 29 22.83 13.10 0.97
N GLU A 30 23.28 14.20 1.55
CA GLU A 30 24.41 15.01 1.06
C GLU A 30 25.72 14.65 1.78
N GLN A 31 25.63 14.37 3.09
CA GLN A 31 26.79 14.03 3.91
C GLN A 31 26.51 12.77 4.73
N SER A 32 27.10 11.65 4.29
CA SER A 32 26.86 10.31 4.83
C SER A 32 26.94 10.25 6.36
N ALA A 33 28.08 10.63 6.96
CA ALA A 33 28.29 10.52 8.41
C ALA A 33 27.33 11.41 9.24
N ALA A 34 27.02 12.61 8.76
CA ALA A 34 26.11 13.51 9.47
C ALA A 34 24.65 13.07 9.33
N ALA A 35 24.26 12.53 8.17
CA ALA A 35 22.95 11.94 7.94
C ALA A 35 22.72 10.70 8.82
N ARG A 36 23.72 9.83 8.94
CA ARG A 36 23.69 8.67 9.87
C ARG A 36 23.46 9.11 11.32
N ARG A 37 24.15 10.15 11.79
CA ARG A 37 23.94 10.71 13.13
C ARG A 37 22.55 11.30 13.31
N PHE A 38 22.03 12.00 12.29
CA PHE A 38 20.66 12.53 12.31
C PHE A 38 19.64 11.40 12.45
N LEU A 39 19.73 10.33 11.65
CA LEU A 39 18.85 9.16 11.76
C LEU A 39 18.95 8.50 13.14
N GLY A 40 20.16 8.37 13.70
CA GLY A 40 20.36 7.87 15.05
C GLY A 40 19.59 8.66 16.11
N LYS A 41 19.58 10.00 16.01
CA LYS A 41 18.80 10.88 16.92
C LYS A 41 17.28 10.67 16.83
N LEU A 42 16.77 10.14 15.72
CA LEU A 42 15.35 9.81 15.56
C LEU A 42 14.98 8.47 16.21
N ALA A 43 15.93 7.55 16.39
CA ALA A 43 15.70 6.21 16.92
C ALA A 43 16.17 6.02 18.38
N MET A 44 16.30 7.12 19.13
CA MET A 44 16.61 7.09 20.55
C MET A 44 15.35 6.69 21.33
N ALA A 45 15.46 5.73 22.23
CA ALA A 45 14.34 5.36 23.10
C ALA A 45 14.01 6.56 24.01
N ARG A 46 12.74 6.98 24.04
CA ARG A 46 12.25 7.93 25.06
C ARG A 46 11.41 7.18 26.09
N GLU A 47 11.78 7.32 27.35
CA GLU A 47 10.86 7.17 28.47
C GLU A 47 10.08 8.49 28.63
N GLY A 48 8.96 8.63 27.93
CA GLY A 48 7.96 9.70 28.16
C GLY A 48 8.32 11.11 27.67
N GLY A 49 7.37 11.75 26.98
CA GLY A 49 7.30 13.21 26.81
C GLY A 49 7.49 13.74 25.39
N ASN A 50 6.44 14.34 24.83
CA ASN A 50 6.46 15.12 23.58
C ASN A 50 6.90 16.57 23.87
N GLY A 51 8.12 16.76 24.35
CA GLY A 51 8.68 18.10 24.59
C GLY A 51 8.63 18.98 23.33
N SER A 52 8.34 20.27 23.51
CA SER A 52 8.15 21.27 22.46
C SER A 52 9.46 21.74 21.78
N GLY A 53 10.62 21.22 22.19
CA GLY A 53 11.95 21.60 21.66
C GLY A 53 12.79 20.47 21.06
N GLU A 54 12.29 19.24 21.02
CA GLU A 54 13.11 18.07 20.65
C GLU A 54 12.73 17.50 19.28
N LEU A 55 13.74 16.92 18.63
CA LEU A 55 13.59 16.29 17.32
C LEU A 55 12.54 15.16 17.38
N PRO A 56 11.63 15.05 16.39
CA PRO A 56 10.64 13.99 16.37
C PRO A 56 11.26 12.60 16.43
N GLN A 57 10.64 11.67 17.16
CA GLN A 57 11.16 10.32 17.36
C GLN A 57 10.39 9.29 16.53
N LEU A 58 11.09 8.22 16.17
CA LEU A 58 10.55 7.04 15.50
C LEU A 58 9.42 6.46 16.35
N ALA A 59 8.24 6.35 15.74
CA ALA A 59 7.12 5.66 16.34
C ALA A 59 7.32 4.14 16.22
N THR A 60 7.40 3.47 17.36
CA THR A 60 7.53 2.02 17.45
C THR A 60 6.18 1.37 17.74
N ALA A 61 6.11 0.04 17.73
CA ALA A 61 4.89 -0.71 17.96
C ALA A 61 4.52 -0.87 19.45
N VAL A 62 5.22 -0.19 20.37
CA VAL A 62 4.92 -0.20 21.82
C VAL A 62 3.49 0.31 22.04
N ASP A 63 2.84 -0.20 23.07
CA ASP A 63 1.52 0.29 23.46
C ASP A 63 1.57 1.73 23.97
N TRP A 64 0.46 2.44 23.76
CA TRP A 64 0.34 3.83 24.18
C TRP A 64 -0.85 3.92 25.13
N ASP A 65 -0.62 4.49 26.30
CA ASP A 65 -1.72 4.88 27.19
C ASP A 65 -2.47 6.08 26.60
N ILE A 66 -1.72 7.00 25.98
CA ILE A 66 -2.24 8.18 25.29
C ILE A 66 -1.73 8.16 23.86
N LYS A 67 -2.66 8.30 22.91
CA LYS A 67 -2.32 8.39 21.48
C LYS A 67 -1.39 9.58 21.22
N PRO A 68 -0.22 9.38 20.60
CA PRO A 68 0.72 10.46 20.33
C PRO A 68 0.14 11.45 19.31
N GLN A 69 0.60 12.71 19.36
CA GLN A 69 0.14 13.74 18.43
C GLN A 69 0.59 13.49 16.98
N TYR A 70 1.72 12.80 16.81
CA TYR A 70 2.27 12.37 15.54
C TYR A 70 2.90 10.98 15.67
N CYS A 71 3.10 10.30 14.54
CA CYS A 71 3.90 9.09 14.44
C CYS A 71 4.87 9.21 13.25
N LEU A 72 6.17 9.12 13.50
CA LEU A 72 7.21 9.17 12.46
C LEU A 72 7.72 7.77 12.13
N ASN A 73 7.87 7.46 10.85
CA ASN A 73 8.46 6.21 10.36
C ASN A 73 9.49 6.55 9.28
N ILE A 74 10.47 5.67 9.06
CA ILE A 74 11.62 5.91 8.19
C ILE A 74 11.70 4.78 7.16
N GLY A 75 11.70 5.14 5.88
CA GLY A 75 12.03 4.26 4.77
C GLY A 75 13.35 4.64 4.14
N LEU A 76 14.21 3.66 3.86
CA LEU A 76 15.49 3.84 3.18
C LEU A 76 15.44 3.13 1.83
N THR A 77 15.73 3.84 0.74
CA THR A 77 15.91 3.19 -0.57
C THR A 77 17.26 2.46 -0.62
N TYR A 78 17.46 1.59 -1.60
CA TYR A 78 18.78 0.97 -1.80
C TYR A 78 19.87 2.02 -2.05
N ALA A 79 19.58 3.01 -2.91
CA ALA A 79 20.46 4.16 -3.14
C ALA A 79 20.74 4.94 -1.84
N GLY A 80 19.74 5.09 -0.96
CA GLY A 80 19.90 5.72 0.34
C GLY A 80 20.79 4.93 1.29
N LEU A 81 20.69 3.60 1.32
CA LEU A 81 21.61 2.75 2.09
C LEU A 81 23.05 2.90 1.57
N ALA A 82 23.25 2.96 0.25
CA ALA A 82 24.56 3.21 -0.34
C ALA A 82 25.09 4.62 0.01
N ALA A 83 24.26 5.65 -0.09
CA ALA A 83 24.62 7.03 0.25
C ALA A 83 24.90 7.20 1.76
N LEU A 84 24.25 6.41 2.62
CA LEU A 84 24.56 6.32 4.05
C LEU A 84 25.87 5.55 4.31
N GLY A 85 26.55 5.02 3.29
CA GLY A 85 27.88 4.41 3.43
C GLY A 85 27.85 3.01 4.05
N LEU A 86 26.79 2.25 3.82
CA LEU A 86 26.75 0.85 4.26
C LEU A 86 27.83 0.02 3.54
N PRO A 87 28.45 -0.97 4.22
CA PRO A 87 29.43 -1.85 3.59
C PRO A 87 28.87 -2.58 2.37
N ALA A 88 29.70 -2.78 1.34
CA ALA A 88 29.29 -3.47 0.11
C ALA A 88 28.70 -4.87 0.37
N ALA A 89 29.24 -5.60 1.37
CA ALA A 89 28.70 -6.90 1.77
C ALA A 89 27.27 -6.82 2.34
N SER A 90 26.95 -5.75 3.08
CA SER A 90 25.60 -5.50 3.57
C SER A 90 24.65 -5.13 2.43
N LEU A 91 25.08 -4.25 1.52
CA LEU A 91 24.28 -3.87 0.34
C LEU A 91 23.96 -5.10 -0.55
N ALA A 92 24.95 -5.97 -0.78
CA ALA A 92 24.79 -7.19 -1.57
C ALA A 92 23.85 -8.25 -0.95
N SER A 93 23.47 -8.09 0.33
CA SER A 93 22.58 -9.03 1.03
C SER A 93 21.09 -8.73 0.84
N PHE A 94 20.74 -7.58 0.23
CA PHE A 94 19.35 -7.20 -0.02
C PHE A 94 18.76 -7.92 -1.25
N PRO A 95 17.44 -8.13 -1.30
CA PRO A 95 16.78 -8.81 -2.40
C PRO A 95 16.81 -7.98 -3.70
N ALA A 96 16.89 -8.66 -4.84
CA ALA A 96 17.14 -8.04 -6.15
C ALA A 96 16.13 -6.95 -6.51
N GLU A 97 14.84 -7.15 -6.26
CA GLU A 97 13.80 -6.17 -6.57
C GLU A 97 13.95 -4.86 -5.78
N PHE A 98 14.47 -4.94 -4.55
CA PHE A 98 14.76 -3.74 -3.75
C PHE A 98 16.04 -3.04 -4.23
N VAL A 99 17.05 -3.82 -4.64
CA VAL A 99 18.30 -3.30 -5.23
C VAL A 99 18.01 -2.56 -6.55
N GLU A 100 17.17 -3.14 -7.41
CA GLU A 100 16.74 -2.54 -8.68
C GLU A 100 15.89 -1.27 -8.47
N GLY A 101 15.00 -1.27 -7.46
CA GLY A 101 14.18 -0.12 -7.09
C GLY A 101 12.96 0.10 -7.99
N ALA A 102 12.00 0.90 -7.51
CA ALA A 102 10.67 0.99 -8.11
C ALA A 102 10.66 1.44 -9.58
N ALA A 103 11.53 2.39 -9.97
CA ALA A 103 11.59 2.88 -11.34
C ALA A 103 12.00 1.79 -12.34
N ALA A 104 13.06 1.03 -12.03
CA ALA A 104 13.49 -0.10 -12.88
C ALA A 104 12.45 -1.24 -12.91
N ARG A 105 11.64 -1.36 -11.85
CA ARG A 105 10.59 -2.39 -11.70
C ARG A 105 9.22 -1.94 -12.24
N ALA A 106 9.08 -0.70 -12.72
CA ALA A 106 7.80 -0.09 -13.06
C ALA A 106 6.97 -0.92 -14.06
N GLU A 107 7.57 -1.33 -15.17
CA GLU A 107 6.87 -2.11 -16.20
C GLU A 107 6.26 -3.42 -15.64
N ARG A 108 6.97 -4.08 -14.71
CA ARG A 108 6.50 -5.33 -14.07
C ARG A 108 5.19 -5.13 -13.32
N VAL A 109 5.02 -3.99 -12.66
CA VAL A 109 3.80 -3.67 -11.89
C VAL A 109 2.73 -2.97 -12.72
N GLY A 110 2.94 -2.85 -14.04
CA GLY A 110 1.99 -2.24 -14.97
C GLY A 110 2.10 -0.72 -15.11
N ASP A 111 3.15 -0.13 -14.57
CA ASP A 111 3.46 1.29 -14.73
C ASP A 111 4.08 1.54 -16.12
N THR A 112 3.24 1.53 -17.14
CA THR A 112 3.61 1.81 -18.54
C THR A 112 2.91 3.07 -19.05
N GLY A 113 3.30 3.59 -20.21
CA GLY A 113 2.67 4.80 -20.79
C GLY A 113 2.73 5.98 -19.81
N ASN A 114 1.58 6.65 -19.57
CA ASN A 114 1.49 7.80 -18.66
C ASN A 114 1.80 7.51 -17.17
N SER A 115 1.95 6.24 -16.79
CA SER A 115 2.44 5.86 -15.45
C SER A 115 3.86 5.37 -15.45
N SER A 116 4.57 5.40 -16.58
CA SER A 116 5.98 5.02 -16.61
C SER A 116 6.84 6.07 -15.86
N PRO A 117 8.05 5.69 -15.42
CA PRO A 117 8.95 6.59 -14.69
C PRO A 117 9.32 7.88 -15.42
N GLU A 118 9.18 7.92 -16.76
CA GLU A 118 9.37 9.13 -17.57
C GLU A 118 8.38 10.26 -17.21
N TYR A 119 7.20 9.90 -16.71
CA TYR A 119 6.14 10.84 -16.33
C TYR A 119 5.95 10.94 -14.81
N TRP A 120 6.86 10.33 -14.04
CA TRP A 120 6.85 10.52 -12.59
C TRP A 120 7.39 11.90 -12.23
N GLU A 121 7.02 12.38 -11.05
CA GLU A 121 7.69 13.50 -10.43
C GLU A 121 9.19 13.21 -10.30
N GLU A 122 10.01 14.21 -10.62
CA GLU A 122 11.47 14.09 -10.75
C GLU A 122 12.12 13.42 -9.52
N ALA A 123 11.62 13.76 -8.32
CA ALA A 123 12.13 13.20 -7.08
C ALA A 123 12.00 11.66 -7.00
N PHE A 124 11.04 11.03 -7.69
CA PHE A 124 10.80 9.58 -7.61
C PHE A 124 11.37 8.77 -8.78
N SER A 125 11.80 9.44 -9.84
CA SER A 125 12.59 8.83 -10.92
C SER A 125 14.10 9.09 -10.77
N SER A 126 14.49 9.96 -9.83
CA SER A 126 15.88 10.31 -9.55
C SER A 126 16.61 9.26 -8.69
N PRO A 127 17.89 8.97 -8.98
CA PRO A 127 18.73 8.15 -8.09
C PRO A 127 19.02 8.82 -6.74
N ASP A 128 18.77 10.13 -6.61
CA ASP A 128 19.00 10.90 -5.40
C ASP A 128 17.94 10.69 -4.30
N LEU A 129 16.86 9.94 -4.59
CA LEU A 129 15.87 9.59 -3.59
C LEU A 129 16.44 8.58 -2.60
N HIS A 130 16.90 9.07 -1.45
CA HIS A 130 17.61 8.26 -0.46
C HIS A 130 16.72 7.85 0.71
N ILE A 131 15.92 8.77 1.23
CA ILE A 131 15.12 8.56 2.45
C ILE A 131 13.69 9.06 2.22
N LEU A 132 12.71 8.28 2.67
CA LEU A 132 11.34 8.72 2.86
C LEU A 132 11.02 8.78 4.35
N LEU A 133 10.59 9.94 4.84
CA LEU A 133 10.00 10.07 6.17
C LEU A 133 8.48 10.04 6.04
N PHE A 134 7.83 9.11 6.76
CA PHE A 134 6.37 8.99 6.82
C PHE A 134 5.87 9.57 8.13
N LEU A 135 5.38 10.82 8.10
CA LEU A 135 4.92 11.55 9.27
C LEU A 135 3.39 11.58 9.31
N PHE A 136 2.79 10.78 10.18
CA PHE A 136 1.36 10.84 10.46
C PHE A 136 1.08 11.83 11.59
N ALA A 137 -0.04 12.55 11.55
CA ALA A 137 -0.41 13.49 12.61
C ALA A 137 -1.92 13.55 12.87
N GLN A 138 -2.30 13.88 14.12
CA GLN A 138 -3.70 14.05 14.52
C GLN A 138 -4.29 15.38 14.06
N THR A 139 -3.47 16.44 13.97
CA THR A 139 -3.89 17.80 13.63
C THR A 139 -2.87 18.46 12.71
N ASP A 140 -3.32 19.47 11.96
CA ASP A 140 -2.46 20.28 11.09
C ASP A 140 -1.33 20.95 11.87
N GLU A 141 -1.63 21.46 13.08
CA GLU A 141 -0.63 22.03 13.97
C GLU A 141 0.46 21.01 14.37
N ALA A 142 0.07 19.79 14.76
CA ALA A 142 1.02 18.74 15.11
C ALA A 142 1.88 18.33 13.91
N LEU A 143 1.29 18.28 12.71
CA LEU A 143 2.01 17.99 11.47
C LEU A 143 3.08 19.03 11.18
N GLU A 144 2.71 20.32 11.19
CA GLU A 144 3.62 21.41 10.88
C GLU A 144 4.72 21.55 11.94
N GLN A 145 4.39 21.39 13.23
CA GLN A 145 5.38 21.43 14.31
C GLN A 145 6.39 20.28 14.20
N ALA A 146 5.94 19.06 13.90
CA ALA A 146 6.86 17.93 13.72
C ALA A 146 7.69 18.07 12.43
N ALA A 147 7.08 18.43 11.31
CA ALA A 147 7.78 18.63 10.04
C ALA A 147 8.82 19.76 10.12
N SER A 148 8.49 20.89 10.76
CA SER A 148 9.43 22.01 10.94
C SER A 148 10.63 21.63 11.79
N ARG A 149 10.43 20.81 12.85
CA ARG A 149 11.53 20.31 13.67
C ARG A 149 12.42 19.30 12.93
N LEU A 150 11.84 18.45 12.08
CA LEU A 150 12.62 17.58 11.18
C LEU A 150 13.47 18.40 10.23
N ARG A 151 12.84 19.37 9.52
CA ARG A 151 13.51 20.30 8.61
C ARG A 151 14.66 21.04 9.26
N ALA A 152 14.44 21.62 10.45
CA ALA A 152 15.49 22.26 11.22
C ALA A 152 16.63 21.29 11.55
N GLY A 153 16.30 20.06 11.99
CA GLY A 153 17.28 19.06 12.40
C GLY A 153 18.21 18.60 11.28
N TYR A 154 17.72 18.42 10.05
CA TYR A 154 18.62 18.09 8.93
C TYR A 154 19.27 19.32 8.29
N ALA A 155 18.60 20.47 8.26
CA ALA A 155 19.17 21.70 7.73
C ALA A 155 20.36 22.21 8.57
N GLU A 156 20.33 22.04 9.89
CA GLU A 156 21.41 22.47 10.81
C GLU A 156 22.78 21.96 10.40
N THR A 157 22.85 20.74 9.85
CA THR A 157 24.11 20.10 9.45
C THR A 157 24.38 20.16 7.95
N GLY A 158 23.39 20.55 7.15
CA GLY A 158 23.42 20.42 5.69
C GLY A 158 23.62 18.98 5.21
N ALA A 159 23.32 17.99 6.07
CA ALA A 159 23.61 16.58 5.79
C ALA A 159 22.59 15.91 4.89
N ILE A 160 21.37 16.46 4.87
CA ILE A 160 20.25 15.97 4.10
C ILE A 160 19.54 17.18 3.49
N SER A 161 19.16 17.08 2.21
CA SER A 161 18.33 18.04 1.50
C SER A 161 16.94 17.46 1.22
N GLU A 162 15.92 18.32 1.13
CA GLU A 162 14.55 17.92 0.80
C GLU A 162 14.33 18.04 -0.71
N LEU A 163 13.95 16.92 -1.34
CA LEU A 163 13.65 16.84 -2.77
C LEU A 163 12.19 17.25 -3.04
N SER A 164 11.26 16.75 -2.23
CA SER A 164 9.83 17.08 -2.32
C SER A 164 9.10 16.73 -1.02
N ALA A 165 7.88 17.25 -0.87
CA ALA A 165 6.97 16.90 0.21
C ALA A 165 5.56 16.64 -0.33
N HIS A 166 4.90 15.61 0.22
CA HIS A 166 3.58 15.17 -0.23
C HIS A 166 2.62 15.02 0.93
N ASP A 167 1.48 15.70 0.86
CA ASP A 167 0.48 15.71 1.92
C ASP A 167 -0.74 14.87 1.56
N GLY A 168 -1.06 13.93 2.44
CA GLY A 168 -2.27 13.14 2.41
C GLY A 168 -3.22 13.54 3.55
N ARG A 169 -4.52 13.55 3.24
CA ARG A 169 -5.62 13.82 4.18
C ARG A 169 -6.74 12.80 4.01
N SER A 170 -7.24 12.29 5.13
CA SER A 170 -8.46 11.50 5.16
C SER A 170 -9.65 12.34 4.70
N LEU A 171 -10.41 11.83 3.74
CA LEU A 171 -11.66 12.46 3.32
C LEU A 171 -12.78 12.14 4.32
N ALA A 172 -13.79 13.02 4.38
CA ALA A 172 -14.94 12.82 5.24
C ALA A 172 -15.60 11.45 4.99
N GLY A 173 -15.90 10.70 6.05
CA GLY A 173 -16.46 9.36 5.95
C GLY A 173 -15.46 8.24 5.64
N ASN A 174 -14.15 8.52 5.63
CA ASN A 174 -13.07 7.57 5.30
C ASN A 174 -13.22 6.99 3.88
N ILE A 175 -13.53 7.85 2.93
CA ILE A 175 -13.66 7.49 1.51
C ILE A 175 -12.36 7.76 0.73
N ALA A 176 -12.16 7.03 -0.36
CA ALA A 176 -11.25 7.36 -1.43
C ALA A 176 -11.96 8.21 -2.50
N HIS A 177 -11.23 8.78 -3.47
CA HIS A 177 -11.80 9.75 -4.41
C HIS A 177 -12.83 9.16 -5.38
N PHE A 178 -12.80 7.86 -5.66
CA PHE A 178 -13.89 7.18 -6.39
C PHE A 178 -15.15 6.95 -5.55
N GLY A 179 -15.24 7.51 -4.33
CA GLY A 179 -16.41 7.46 -3.45
C GLY A 179 -16.53 6.19 -2.59
N TYR A 180 -15.61 5.22 -2.73
CA TYR A 180 -15.62 4.02 -1.89
C TYR A 180 -15.05 4.31 -0.51
N ARG A 181 -15.76 3.86 0.52
CA ARG A 181 -15.20 3.75 1.86
C ARG A 181 -14.05 2.74 1.87
N ASP A 182 -12.92 3.10 2.48
CA ASP A 182 -11.72 2.26 2.59
C ASP A 182 -11.39 1.94 4.06
N GLY A 183 -10.36 1.11 4.29
CA GLY A 183 -9.82 0.79 5.61
C GLY A 183 -10.39 -0.47 6.26
N PHE A 184 -11.18 -1.27 5.53
CA PHE A 184 -11.85 -2.46 6.09
C PHE A 184 -10.94 -3.66 6.34
N ALA A 185 -10.22 -4.10 5.31
CA ALA A 185 -9.51 -5.37 5.31
C ALA A 185 -8.02 -5.16 5.56
N GLN A 186 -7.58 -5.45 6.78
CA GLN A 186 -6.17 -5.50 7.19
C GLN A 186 -5.91 -6.87 7.82
N PRO A 187 -4.76 -7.51 7.55
CA PRO A 187 -4.45 -8.81 8.14
C PRO A 187 -4.30 -8.71 9.66
N THR A 188 -4.89 -9.67 10.38
CA THR A 188 -4.52 -9.93 11.78
C THR A 188 -3.17 -10.63 11.80
N ILE A 189 -2.18 -10.03 12.43
CA ILE A 189 -0.79 -10.54 12.46
C ILE A 189 -0.57 -11.36 13.73
N GLU A 190 0.02 -12.55 13.61
CA GLU A 190 0.41 -13.36 14.77
C GLU A 190 1.39 -12.59 15.66
N GLY A 191 1.10 -12.46 16.96
CA GLY A 191 1.91 -11.67 17.91
C GLY A 191 1.76 -10.16 17.75
N GLY A 192 1.06 -9.70 16.72
CA GLY A 192 0.78 -8.30 16.45
C GLY A 192 -0.36 -7.73 17.30
N LEU A 193 -0.69 -6.46 17.03
CA LEU A 193 -1.83 -5.79 17.65
C LEU A 193 -3.11 -6.12 16.88
N LEU A 194 -4.24 -6.10 17.57
CA LEU A 194 -5.52 -6.32 16.92
C LEU A 194 -5.85 -5.16 15.97
N PRO A 195 -6.30 -5.45 14.74
CA PRO A 195 -6.77 -4.41 13.84
C PRO A 195 -8.04 -3.76 14.38
N ALA A 196 -8.25 -2.48 14.05
CA ALA A 196 -9.45 -1.75 14.45
C ALA A 196 -10.75 -2.37 13.88
N MET A 197 -10.65 -2.93 12.67
CA MET A 197 -11.72 -3.69 12.03
C MET A 197 -11.37 -5.18 12.10
N PRO A 198 -12.25 -6.05 12.63
CA PRO A 198 -11.99 -7.47 12.67
C PRO A 198 -11.75 -8.07 11.28
N ASP A 199 -10.78 -8.98 11.20
CA ASP A 199 -10.58 -9.84 10.04
C ASP A 199 -10.96 -11.26 10.43
N VAL A 200 -11.95 -11.82 9.74
CA VAL A 200 -12.44 -13.18 9.98
C VAL A 200 -11.50 -14.24 9.43
N LEU A 201 -10.59 -13.86 8.53
CA LEU A 201 -9.60 -14.76 7.95
C LEU A 201 -8.56 -15.21 9.00
N PRO A 202 -7.89 -16.35 8.79
CA PRO A 202 -6.86 -16.81 9.70
C PRO A 202 -5.77 -15.76 9.95
N GLN A 203 -5.20 -15.78 11.16
CA GLN A 203 -4.06 -14.94 11.48
C GLN A 203 -2.91 -15.22 10.51
N THR A 204 -2.29 -14.16 10.03
CA THR A 204 -1.13 -14.25 9.12
C THR A 204 0.14 -14.35 9.97
N PRO A 205 1.08 -15.26 9.66
CA PRO A 205 2.37 -15.34 10.36
C PRO A 205 3.11 -14.01 10.33
N ALA A 206 3.82 -13.68 11.41
CA ALA A 206 4.59 -12.44 11.50
C ALA A 206 5.61 -12.29 10.36
N GLY A 207 6.19 -13.40 9.88
CA GLY A 207 7.16 -13.42 8.78
C GLY A 207 6.62 -13.02 7.42
N ALA A 208 5.30 -12.87 7.26
CA ALA A 208 4.73 -12.23 6.06
C ALA A 208 4.98 -10.71 6.03
N PHE A 209 5.30 -10.10 7.18
CA PHE A 209 5.46 -8.64 7.33
C PHE A 209 6.76 -8.23 8.01
N LEU A 210 7.44 -9.14 8.73
CA LEU A 210 8.68 -8.87 9.46
C LEU A 210 9.77 -9.86 9.09
N LEU A 211 10.97 -9.36 8.81
CA LEU A 211 12.14 -10.19 8.54
C LEU A 211 12.65 -10.87 9.82
N GLY A 212 12.98 -12.16 9.71
CA GLY A 212 13.49 -12.99 10.81
C GLY A 212 12.46 -13.89 11.50
N TYR A 213 11.24 -14.00 10.95
CA TYR A 213 10.13 -14.82 11.49
C TYR A 213 9.56 -15.77 10.42
N PRO A 214 8.95 -16.91 10.82
CA PRO A 214 8.28 -17.83 9.89
C PRO A 214 7.27 -17.13 8.99
N SER A 215 7.36 -17.36 7.69
CA SER A 215 6.47 -16.73 6.71
C SER A 215 5.17 -17.52 6.51
N GLN A 216 4.33 -17.04 5.59
CA GLN A 216 3.14 -17.74 5.12
C GLN A 216 3.43 -19.02 4.30
N TYR A 217 4.70 -19.29 3.98
CA TYR A 217 5.14 -20.49 3.27
C TYR A 217 5.75 -21.49 4.26
N THR A 218 5.38 -22.75 4.13
CA THR A 218 5.82 -23.84 5.00
C THR A 218 7.35 -23.92 5.02
N ASP A 219 7.93 -23.98 6.24
CA ASP A 219 9.36 -24.09 6.50
C ASP A 219 10.24 -23.03 5.82
N PHE A 220 9.68 -21.82 5.63
CA PHE A 220 10.37 -20.74 4.95
C PHE A 220 10.53 -19.49 5.81
N LEU A 221 11.72 -18.90 5.71
CA LEU A 221 12.08 -17.59 6.26
C LEU A 221 12.58 -16.73 5.12
N TYR A 222 12.07 -15.50 4.99
CA TYR A 222 12.67 -14.56 4.06
C TYR A 222 14.11 -14.23 4.48
N PRO A 223 15.04 -14.08 3.52
CA PRO A 223 16.41 -13.69 3.81
C PRO A 223 16.47 -12.36 4.59
N VAL A 224 17.28 -12.36 5.65
CA VAL A 224 17.52 -11.17 6.47
C VAL A 224 18.80 -10.50 5.99
N PRO A 225 18.78 -9.21 5.60
CA PRO A 225 19.99 -8.47 5.26
C PRO A 225 21.04 -8.56 6.38
N ALA A 226 22.31 -8.70 6.01
CA ALA A 226 23.42 -8.90 6.92
C ALA A 226 24.14 -7.57 7.26
N PRO A 227 24.60 -7.37 8.51
CA PRO A 227 24.48 -8.29 9.64
C PRO A 227 23.06 -8.32 10.22
N GLY A 228 22.76 -9.24 11.13
CA GLY A 228 21.40 -9.43 11.65
C GLY A 228 20.79 -8.17 12.27
N GLU A 229 21.61 -7.30 12.84
CA GLU A 229 21.25 -5.98 13.39
C GLU A 229 20.68 -5.03 12.33
N LEU A 230 21.08 -5.18 11.06
CA LEU A 230 20.59 -4.37 9.94
C LEU A 230 19.22 -4.85 9.46
N GLY A 231 19.00 -6.16 9.38
CA GLY A 231 17.83 -6.73 8.71
C GLY A 231 16.68 -7.15 9.64
N ARG A 232 16.98 -7.67 10.84
CA ARG A 232 15.95 -8.27 11.72
C ARG A 232 14.91 -7.24 12.14
N ASN A 233 13.66 -7.69 12.27
CA ASN A 233 12.50 -6.86 12.64
C ASN A 233 12.18 -5.75 11.62
N GLY A 234 12.90 -5.71 10.49
CA GLY A 234 12.60 -4.82 9.38
C GLY A 234 11.51 -5.37 8.47
N SER A 235 11.09 -4.53 7.53
CA SER A 235 10.08 -4.85 6.50
C SER A 235 10.41 -4.08 5.22
N PHE A 236 9.58 -4.21 4.18
CA PHE A 236 9.64 -3.37 2.99
C PHE A 236 8.32 -2.64 2.77
N VAL A 237 8.39 -1.45 2.18
CA VAL A 237 7.22 -0.71 1.71
C VAL A 237 7.38 -0.34 0.24
N ALA A 238 6.34 -0.62 -0.54
CA ALA A 238 6.13 0.02 -1.83
C ALA A 238 5.31 1.29 -1.59
N PHE A 239 5.96 2.45 -1.65
CA PHE A 239 5.30 3.75 -1.65
C PHE A 239 4.88 4.12 -3.07
N ARG A 240 3.70 4.73 -3.22
CA ARG A 240 3.19 5.18 -4.51
C ARG A 240 2.37 6.46 -4.42
N ILE A 241 2.51 7.32 -5.42
CA ILE A 241 1.62 8.45 -5.70
C ILE A 241 0.69 8.02 -6.82
N LEU A 242 -0.60 7.85 -6.50
CA LEU A 242 -1.60 7.27 -7.39
C LEU A 242 -2.68 8.31 -7.71
N ALA A 243 -2.52 9.05 -8.80
CA ALA A 243 -3.53 10.00 -9.29
C ALA A 243 -4.78 9.24 -9.75
N GLN A 244 -5.96 9.76 -9.41
CA GLN A 244 -7.26 9.14 -9.68
C GLN A 244 -8.13 10.03 -10.58
N ASP A 245 -8.43 9.54 -11.78
CA ASP A 245 -9.33 10.17 -12.74
C ASP A 245 -10.79 9.88 -12.36
N CYS A 246 -11.30 10.69 -11.44
CA CYS A 246 -12.65 10.55 -10.93
C CYS A 246 -13.69 10.89 -11.99
N HIS A 247 -13.42 11.88 -12.84
CA HIS A 247 -14.34 12.24 -13.91
C HIS A 247 -14.46 11.11 -14.93
N GLY A 248 -13.34 10.59 -15.43
CA GLY A 248 -13.33 9.45 -16.35
C GLY A 248 -13.98 8.20 -15.76
N PHE A 249 -13.78 7.93 -14.47
CA PHE A 249 -14.47 6.84 -13.78
C PHE A 249 -16.00 7.02 -13.80
N GLU A 250 -16.50 8.23 -13.51
CA GLU A 250 -17.93 8.52 -13.51
C GLU A 250 -18.57 8.50 -14.90
N GLN A 251 -17.84 8.97 -15.91
CA GLN A 251 -18.24 8.86 -17.31
C GLN A 251 -18.37 7.40 -17.73
N PHE A 252 -17.38 6.57 -17.38
CA PHE A 252 -17.41 5.13 -17.67
C PHE A 252 -18.63 4.46 -17.05
N LEU A 253 -18.91 4.71 -15.76
CA LEU A 253 -20.07 4.14 -15.08
C LEU A 253 -21.40 4.54 -15.76
N THR A 254 -21.51 5.80 -16.18
CA THR A 254 -22.69 6.31 -16.89
C THR A 254 -22.87 5.63 -18.25
N GLN A 255 -21.79 5.46 -19.00
CA GLN A 255 -21.84 4.80 -20.30
C GLN A 255 -22.17 3.32 -20.17
N ALA A 256 -21.49 2.61 -19.26
CA ALA A 256 -21.72 1.18 -19.00
C ALA A 256 -23.17 0.91 -18.56
N ALA A 257 -23.76 1.78 -17.74
CA ALA A 257 -25.18 1.68 -17.33
C ALA A 257 -26.14 1.81 -18.53
N ARG A 258 -25.86 2.73 -19.46
CA ARG A 258 -26.67 2.91 -20.68
C ARG A 258 -26.58 1.70 -21.61
N GLU A 259 -25.39 1.14 -21.77
CA GLU A 259 -25.14 0.01 -22.69
C GLU A 259 -25.72 -1.30 -22.17
N THR A 260 -25.64 -1.54 -20.86
CA THR A 260 -26.07 -2.80 -20.25
C THR A 260 -27.49 -2.76 -19.67
N GLY A 261 -28.03 -1.58 -19.41
CA GLY A 261 -29.28 -1.39 -18.68
C GLY A 261 -29.19 -1.68 -17.18
N LEU A 262 -27.99 -1.95 -16.65
CA LEU A 262 -27.78 -2.15 -15.21
C LEU A 262 -27.76 -0.81 -14.46
N ASP A 263 -28.11 -0.87 -13.17
CA ASP A 263 -27.95 0.28 -12.29
C ASP A 263 -26.49 0.73 -12.19
N ARG A 264 -26.26 2.03 -12.23
CA ARG A 264 -24.92 2.64 -12.24
C ARG A 264 -24.15 2.33 -10.95
N GLU A 265 -24.82 2.38 -9.79
CA GLU A 265 -24.18 2.10 -8.50
C GLU A 265 -23.93 0.60 -8.32
N LEU A 266 -24.79 -0.27 -8.88
CA LEU A 266 -24.50 -1.70 -8.96
C LEU A 266 -23.27 -1.98 -9.80
N ILE A 267 -23.09 -1.32 -10.95
CA ILE A 267 -21.86 -1.45 -11.76
C ILE A 267 -20.64 -1.05 -10.92
N ALA A 268 -20.67 0.12 -10.28
CA ALA A 268 -19.60 0.58 -9.39
C ALA A 268 -19.29 -0.48 -8.31
N ALA A 269 -20.32 -0.99 -7.64
CA ALA A 269 -20.18 -2.03 -6.64
C ALA A 269 -19.55 -3.31 -7.20
N LYS A 270 -19.91 -3.72 -8.43
CA LYS A 270 -19.34 -4.89 -9.12
C LYS A 270 -17.88 -4.66 -9.50
N LEU A 271 -17.48 -3.47 -9.95
CA LEU A 271 -16.06 -3.18 -10.25
C LEU A 271 -15.19 -3.30 -8.98
N CYS A 272 -15.66 -2.75 -7.86
CA CYS A 272 -14.89 -2.76 -6.62
C CYS A 272 -15.00 -4.09 -5.85
N GLY A 273 -16.17 -4.69 -5.81
CA GLY A 273 -16.57 -5.80 -4.93
C GLY A 273 -17.27 -5.33 -3.63
N ARG A 274 -17.47 -4.03 -3.47
CA ARG A 274 -18.21 -3.37 -2.40
C ARG A 274 -19.02 -2.21 -2.96
N TRP A 275 -20.20 -1.98 -2.41
CA TRP A 275 -20.90 -0.72 -2.55
C TRP A 275 -20.03 0.44 -2.04
N ARG A 276 -20.25 1.65 -2.55
CA ARG A 276 -19.49 2.84 -2.15
C ARG A 276 -19.53 3.12 -0.65
N ASN A 277 -20.65 2.82 0.03
CA ASN A 277 -20.75 2.92 1.49
C ASN A 277 -19.96 1.84 2.26
N GLY A 278 -19.34 0.88 1.57
CA GLY A 278 -18.44 -0.14 2.10
C GLY A 278 -19.06 -1.52 2.33
N ILE A 279 -20.36 -1.69 2.11
CA ILE A 279 -21.02 -3.00 2.23
C ILE A 279 -20.50 -3.95 1.13
N PRO A 280 -20.02 -5.15 1.47
CA PRO A 280 -19.52 -6.09 0.47
C PRO A 280 -20.65 -6.77 -0.29
N LEU A 281 -20.44 -6.97 -1.60
CA LEU A 281 -21.39 -7.68 -2.46
C LEU A 281 -21.65 -9.12 -1.99
N SER A 282 -20.69 -9.74 -1.29
CA SER A 282 -20.85 -11.09 -0.77
C SER A 282 -21.91 -11.19 0.32
N LEU A 283 -22.12 -10.12 1.11
CA LEU A 283 -23.15 -10.04 2.14
C LEU A 283 -24.46 -9.44 1.63
N SER A 284 -24.37 -8.45 0.73
CA SER A 284 -25.56 -7.80 0.13
C SER A 284 -25.32 -7.55 -1.37
N PRO A 285 -25.66 -8.52 -2.24
CA PRO A 285 -25.32 -8.46 -3.66
C PRO A 285 -26.18 -7.49 -4.48
N ASP A 286 -27.41 -7.23 -4.03
CA ASP A 286 -28.42 -6.54 -4.85
C ASP A 286 -28.64 -5.07 -4.44
N PHE A 287 -28.35 -4.71 -3.19
CA PHE A 287 -28.49 -3.34 -2.68
C PHE A 287 -27.54 -3.07 -1.49
N PRO A 288 -27.22 -1.80 -1.17
CA PRO A 288 -26.35 -1.46 -0.04
C PRO A 288 -27.10 -1.50 1.30
N ASP A 289 -27.34 -2.70 1.85
CA ASP A 289 -28.06 -2.90 3.12
C ASP A 289 -27.36 -2.32 4.37
N GLU A 290 -27.71 -1.08 4.73
CA GLU A 290 -27.10 -0.36 5.86
C GLU A 290 -27.37 -0.97 7.23
N ARG A 291 -28.29 -1.94 7.33
CA ARG A 291 -28.50 -2.72 8.56
C ARG A 291 -27.27 -3.58 8.91
N ILE A 292 -26.37 -3.83 7.96
CA ILE A 292 -25.10 -4.52 8.21
C ILE A 292 -24.14 -3.57 8.95
N PRO A 293 -23.82 -3.83 10.23
CA PRO A 293 -22.95 -2.98 11.04
C PRO A 293 -21.56 -2.88 10.46
N LEU A 294 -20.87 -1.77 10.71
CA LEU A 294 -19.57 -1.47 10.12
C LEU A 294 -18.55 -2.57 10.39
N GLU A 295 -18.49 -3.04 11.63
CA GLU A 295 -17.62 -4.10 12.14
C GLU A 295 -17.86 -5.47 11.50
N GLN A 296 -19.05 -5.69 10.91
CA GLN A 296 -19.39 -6.93 10.21
C GLN A 296 -19.13 -6.85 8.70
N ARG A 297 -18.80 -5.66 8.15
CA ARG A 297 -18.59 -5.48 6.70
C ARG A 297 -17.35 -6.18 6.16
N ASN A 298 -16.51 -6.77 7.01
CA ASN A 298 -15.41 -7.64 6.57
C ASN A 298 -15.65 -9.13 6.89
N SER A 299 -16.76 -9.46 7.57
CA SER A 299 -17.12 -10.81 8.03
C SER A 299 -17.77 -11.64 6.93
N PHE A 300 -17.02 -11.96 5.88
CA PHE A 300 -17.47 -12.82 4.80
C PHE A 300 -16.32 -13.65 4.23
N ASP A 301 -16.66 -14.62 3.41
CA ASP A 301 -15.72 -15.28 2.50
C ASP A 301 -16.44 -15.44 1.16
N TYR A 302 -15.69 -15.73 0.09
CA TYR A 302 -16.29 -15.98 -1.22
C TYR A 302 -16.75 -17.42 -1.38
N VAL A 303 -16.30 -18.31 -0.51
CA VAL A 303 -16.65 -19.73 -0.46
C VAL A 303 -16.69 -20.19 1.00
N PRO A 304 -17.46 -21.23 1.35
CA PRO A 304 -17.38 -21.84 2.67
C PRO A 304 -15.93 -22.17 3.06
N SER A 305 -15.53 -21.77 4.25
CA SER A 305 -14.20 -22.00 4.82
C SER A 305 -14.29 -22.33 6.30
N GLU A 306 -13.19 -22.75 6.93
CA GLU A 306 -13.17 -22.99 8.39
C GLU A 306 -13.51 -21.71 9.18
N SER A 307 -13.06 -20.55 8.69
CA SER A 307 -13.31 -19.24 9.30
C SER A 307 -14.75 -18.76 9.10
N VAL A 308 -15.37 -19.08 7.97
CA VAL A 308 -16.73 -18.64 7.61
C VAL A 308 -17.49 -19.81 6.97
N PRO A 309 -17.94 -20.79 7.76
CA PRO A 309 -18.56 -22.02 7.23
C PRO A 309 -19.89 -21.75 6.52
N ASP A 310 -20.63 -20.73 6.98
CA ASP A 310 -21.93 -20.34 6.42
C ASP A 310 -21.81 -19.33 5.27
N ALA A 311 -20.59 -19.09 4.74
CA ALA A 311 -20.41 -18.23 3.58
C ALA A 311 -21.19 -18.80 2.38
N PHE A 312 -21.81 -17.91 1.60
CA PHE A 312 -22.40 -18.31 0.33
C PHE A 312 -21.30 -18.81 -0.61
N ASP A 313 -21.51 -19.94 -1.28
CA ASP A 313 -20.57 -20.47 -2.27
C ASP A 313 -20.63 -19.66 -3.56
N ASP A 314 -19.82 -18.60 -3.63
CA ASP A 314 -19.70 -17.71 -4.76
C ASP A 314 -18.51 -18.08 -5.68
N ARG A 315 -18.15 -19.37 -5.82
CA ARG A 315 -17.07 -19.82 -6.73
C ARG A 315 -17.24 -19.33 -8.16
N ARG A 316 -18.48 -19.09 -8.59
CA ARG A 316 -18.82 -18.61 -9.93
C ARG A 316 -18.82 -17.09 -10.07
N GLY A 317 -18.83 -16.34 -8.96
CA GLY A 317 -18.82 -14.87 -8.96
C GLY A 317 -20.14 -14.22 -9.33
N TYR A 318 -21.26 -14.87 -9.02
CA TYR A 318 -22.59 -14.30 -9.24
C TYR A 318 -22.87 -13.15 -8.27
N ARG A 319 -22.45 -13.27 -7.00
CA ARG A 319 -22.57 -12.17 -6.03
C ARG A 319 -21.48 -11.13 -6.25
N CYS A 320 -20.22 -11.52 -6.11
CA CYS A 320 -19.06 -10.65 -6.29
C CYS A 320 -18.22 -11.19 -7.46
N PRO A 321 -18.19 -10.53 -8.63
CA PRO A 321 -17.42 -11.01 -9.77
C PRO A 321 -15.97 -11.34 -9.41
N LEU A 322 -15.42 -12.40 -10.00
CA LEU A 322 -14.01 -12.78 -9.77
C LEU A 322 -13.06 -11.63 -10.11
N GLY A 323 -13.45 -10.81 -11.10
CA GLY A 323 -12.66 -9.66 -11.54
C GLY A 323 -12.73 -8.44 -10.63
N SER A 324 -13.61 -8.42 -9.63
CA SER A 324 -13.77 -7.27 -8.74
C SER A 324 -12.47 -6.96 -8.00
N HIS A 325 -12.16 -5.68 -7.84
CA HIS A 325 -10.90 -5.21 -7.28
C HIS A 325 -10.52 -5.91 -5.97
N ILE A 326 -11.42 -5.91 -4.97
CA ILE A 326 -11.12 -6.53 -3.67
C ILE A 326 -11.01 -8.06 -3.73
N ARG A 327 -11.67 -8.70 -4.71
CA ARG A 327 -11.64 -10.16 -4.90
C ARG A 327 -10.37 -10.59 -5.63
N ARG A 328 -9.88 -9.78 -6.57
CA ARG A 328 -8.55 -9.95 -7.17
C ARG A 328 -7.44 -9.75 -6.15
N MET A 329 -7.48 -8.65 -5.39
CA MET A 329 -6.40 -8.28 -4.47
C MET A 329 -6.39 -9.12 -3.18
N ASN A 330 -7.50 -9.75 -2.83
CA ASN A 330 -7.58 -10.74 -1.78
C ASN A 330 -8.68 -11.77 -2.11
N PRO A 331 -8.33 -12.87 -2.81
CA PRO A 331 -9.29 -13.92 -3.16
C PRO A 331 -9.82 -14.72 -1.96
N ARG A 332 -9.37 -14.40 -0.74
CA ARG A 332 -9.75 -15.08 0.51
C ARG A 332 -9.51 -16.59 0.41
N SER A 333 -10.52 -17.40 0.76
CA SER A 333 -10.43 -18.86 0.67
C SER A 333 -10.74 -19.41 -0.73
N SER A 334 -10.95 -18.55 -1.74
CA SER A 334 -11.10 -19.02 -3.12
C SER A 334 -9.85 -19.74 -3.60
N ALA A 335 -10.03 -20.74 -4.46
CA ALA A 335 -8.93 -21.39 -5.15
C ALA A 335 -8.33 -20.45 -6.21
N VAL A 336 -7.02 -20.29 -6.18
CA VAL A 336 -6.22 -19.43 -7.07
C VAL A 336 -5.08 -20.28 -7.62
N ALA A 337 -5.09 -20.57 -8.93
CA ALA A 337 -4.13 -21.46 -9.59
C ALA A 337 -3.88 -22.78 -8.83
N GLY A 338 -4.96 -23.40 -8.31
CA GLY A 338 -4.90 -24.65 -7.53
C GLY A 338 -4.40 -24.51 -6.08
N ASN A 339 -4.10 -23.29 -5.62
CA ASN A 339 -3.68 -22.95 -4.26
C ASN A 339 -4.73 -22.10 -3.53
N GLY A 340 -4.50 -21.77 -2.26
CA GLY A 340 -5.33 -20.80 -1.52
C GLY A 340 -4.92 -19.34 -1.75
N GLY A 341 -5.90 -18.42 -1.71
CA GLY A 341 -5.71 -16.98 -1.95
C GLY A 341 -5.05 -16.18 -0.82
N LEU A 342 -4.67 -16.82 0.29
CA LEU A 342 -4.16 -16.14 1.49
C LEU A 342 -2.64 -15.92 1.51
N LYS A 343 -1.91 -16.28 0.44
CA LYS A 343 -0.43 -16.25 0.43
C LYS A 343 0.19 -14.87 0.15
N HIS A 344 -0.58 -13.91 -0.35
CA HIS A 344 -0.05 -12.63 -0.83
C HIS A 344 -0.62 -11.42 -0.06
N ARG A 345 -0.92 -11.61 1.24
CA ARG A 345 -1.47 -10.54 2.09
C ARG A 345 -0.48 -9.38 2.17
N ILE A 346 -0.97 -8.15 2.13
CA ILE A 346 -0.21 -6.92 2.37
C ILE A 346 -0.88 -6.08 3.46
N ILE A 347 -0.10 -5.23 4.11
CA ILE A 347 -0.61 -4.17 4.98
C ILE A 347 -0.74 -2.89 4.16
N ARG A 348 -1.86 -2.16 4.33
CA ARG A 348 -2.08 -0.86 3.67
C ARG A 348 -2.14 0.28 4.68
N ARG A 349 -1.40 1.37 4.46
CA ARG A 349 -1.37 2.56 5.34
C ARG A 349 -1.55 3.89 4.62
N GLY A 350 -1.97 3.86 3.35
CA GLY A 350 -2.09 5.06 2.54
C GLY A 350 -3.23 6.00 2.93
N LEU A 351 -3.09 7.27 2.56
CA LEU A 351 -4.12 8.31 2.71
C LEU A 351 -4.38 8.99 1.36
N PRO A 352 -5.61 9.48 1.09
CA PRO A 352 -5.88 10.29 -0.09
C PRO A 352 -5.07 11.59 -0.11
N TYR A 353 -4.78 12.14 -1.29
CA TYR A 353 -4.25 13.50 -1.46
C TYR A 353 -5.15 14.31 -2.40
N GLY A 354 -5.09 15.64 -2.31
CA GLY A 354 -5.97 16.55 -3.05
C GLY A 354 -7.37 16.69 -2.43
N PRO A 355 -8.14 17.71 -2.85
CA PRO A 355 -9.49 17.93 -2.35
C PRO A 355 -10.48 16.87 -2.85
N PRO A 356 -11.61 16.65 -2.14
CA PRO A 356 -12.68 15.78 -2.62
C PRO A 356 -13.12 16.14 -4.05
N TYR A 357 -13.39 15.14 -4.86
CA TYR A 357 -13.98 15.34 -6.19
C TYR A 357 -15.38 15.96 -6.07
N ASP A 358 -15.65 17.02 -6.85
CA ASP A 358 -16.96 17.66 -6.96
C ASP A 358 -17.65 17.27 -8.28
N PRO A 359 -18.69 16.43 -8.27
CA PRO A 359 -19.43 16.06 -9.48
C PRO A 359 -20.10 17.24 -10.19
N ALA A 360 -20.33 18.37 -9.51
CA ALA A 360 -20.88 19.58 -10.12
C ALA A 360 -19.84 20.38 -10.91
N ASN A 361 -18.55 20.17 -10.63
CA ASN A 361 -17.43 20.76 -11.35
C ASN A 361 -16.37 19.69 -11.68
N PRO A 362 -16.71 18.75 -12.58
CA PRO A 362 -15.90 17.55 -12.81
C PRO A 362 -14.49 17.82 -13.35
N ASP A 363 -14.32 18.90 -14.13
CA ASP A 363 -13.07 19.27 -14.82
C ASP A 363 -12.38 20.45 -14.13
N ASP A 364 -12.27 20.41 -12.80
CA ASP A 364 -11.66 21.48 -12.01
C ASP A 364 -10.13 21.61 -12.20
N GLY A 365 -9.50 20.69 -12.94
CA GLY A 365 -8.07 20.68 -13.22
C GLY A 365 -7.20 20.35 -12.00
N ILE A 366 -7.81 19.92 -10.89
CA ILE A 366 -7.09 19.62 -9.64
C ILE A 366 -6.74 18.13 -9.60
N GLU A 367 -5.45 17.82 -9.49
CA GLU A 367 -5.01 16.45 -9.27
C GLU A 367 -5.38 15.98 -7.86
N ARG A 368 -5.87 14.75 -7.78
CA ARG A 368 -6.26 14.08 -6.55
C ARG A 368 -5.96 12.60 -6.66
N GLY A 369 -5.76 11.93 -5.53
CA GLY A 369 -5.44 10.52 -5.58
C GLY A 369 -5.13 9.90 -4.23
N LEU A 370 -4.26 8.90 -4.22
CA LEU A 370 -3.84 8.17 -3.04
C LEU A 370 -2.32 8.18 -2.90
N LEU A 371 -1.82 8.56 -1.71
CA LEU A 371 -0.47 8.26 -1.27
C LEU A 371 -0.48 6.85 -0.69
N GLY A 372 -0.20 5.85 -1.53
CA GLY A 372 -0.25 4.44 -1.21
C GLY A 372 0.98 3.96 -0.44
N LEU A 373 0.75 3.21 0.64
CA LEU A 373 1.79 2.55 1.43
C LEU A 373 1.44 1.07 1.55
N PHE A 374 2.18 0.22 0.84
CA PHE A 374 1.93 -1.23 0.77
C PHE A 374 3.11 -1.98 1.39
N ILE A 375 2.89 -2.61 2.54
CA ILE A 375 3.96 -3.15 3.41
C ILE A 375 3.92 -4.68 3.42
N GLY A 376 5.11 -5.30 3.33
CA GLY A 376 5.33 -6.74 3.34
C GLY A 376 6.80 -7.11 3.57
N ALA A 377 7.07 -8.35 3.97
CA ALA A 377 8.43 -8.87 4.10
C ALA A 377 9.13 -9.13 2.75
N SER A 378 8.37 -9.23 1.65
CA SER A 378 8.89 -9.32 0.28
C SER A 378 8.08 -8.46 -0.67
N LEU A 379 8.76 -7.54 -1.36
CA LEU A 379 8.15 -6.74 -2.43
C LEU A 379 7.71 -7.63 -3.58
N LYS A 380 8.57 -8.58 -3.98
CA LYS A 380 8.32 -9.51 -5.09
C LYS A 380 7.10 -10.40 -4.83
N ASP A 381 7.08 -11.09 -3.69
CA ASP A 381 6.06 -12.11 -3.42
C ASP A 381 4.73 -11.50 -2.95
N GLN A 382 4.70 -10.19 -2.66
CA GLN A 382 3.49 -9.52 -2.19
C GLN A 382 3.10 -8.38 -3.14
N PHE A 383 3.70 -7.19 -3.02
CA PHE A 383 3.27 -6.03 -3.80
C PHE A 383 3.38 -6.24 -5.33
N GLU A 384 4.54 -6.68 -5.82
CA GLU A 384 4.73 -6.90 -7.25
C GLU A 384 3.87 -8.04 -7.76
N PHE A 385 3.71 -9.12 -6.98
CA PHE A 385 2.83 -10.22 -7.35
C PHE A 385 1.37 -9.77 -7.48
N LEU A 386 0.86 -9.02 -6.50
CA LEU A 386 -0.50 -8.47 -6.54
C LEU A 386 -0.72 -7.61 -7.80
N MET A 387 0.23 -6.74 -8.13
CA MET A 387 0.11 -5.88 -9.31
C MET A 387 0.27 -6.67 -10.62
N SER A 388 1.33 -7.44 -10.75
CA SER A 388 1.70 -8.11 -12.01
C SER A 388 0.79 -9.30 -12.34
N GLU A 389 0.43 -10.11 -11.34
CA GLU A 389 -0.34 -11.34 -11.55
C GLU A 389 -1.83 -11.16 -11.25
N TRP A 390 -2.20 -10.45 -10.18
CA TRP A 390 -3.61 -10.35 -9.78
C TRP A 390 -4.32 -9.13 -10.34
N ALA A 391 -3.64 -7.99 -10.49
CA ALA A 391 -4.23 -6.79 -11.05
C ALA A 391 -4.15 -6.82 -12.59
N ASN A 392 -3.00 -7.19 -13.14
CA ASN A 392 -2.73 -7.04 -14.57
C ASN A 392 -2.89 -8.32 -15.40
N LYS A 393 -3.24 -9.46 -14.79
CA LYS A 393 -3.49 -10.73 -15.51
C LYS A 393 -4.76 -11.40 -14.98
N GLY A 394 -5.24 -12.40 -15.72
CA GLY A 394 -6.43 -13.20 -15.36
C GLY A 394 -6.18 -14.71 -15.28
N SER A 395 -4.99 -15.19 -15.61
CA SER A 395 -4.68 -16.63 -15.75
C SER A 395 -4.81 -17.43 -14.45
N PHE A 396 -4.80 -16.77 -13.30
CA PHE A 396 -4.89 -17.42 -11.99
C PHE A 396 -6.31 -17.92 -11.63
N ALA A 397 -7.34 -17.52 -12.37
CA ALA A 397 -8.70 -17.99 -12.16
C ALA A 397 -9.46 -18.16 -13.49
N PRO A 398 -10.02 -19.36 -13.81
CA PRO A 398 -10.65 -19.65 -15.11
C PRO A 398 -11.76 -18.69 -15.55
N GLY A 399 -12.44 -18.04 -14.60
CA GLY A 399 -13.54 -17.10 -14.89
C GLY A 399 -13.09 -15.71 -15.37
N LEU A 400 -11.80 -15.37 -15.30
CA LEU A 400 -11.30 -14.02 -15.59
C LEU A 400 -10.98 -13.77 -17.06
N ARG A 401 -10.71 -14.80 -17.87
CA ARG A 401 -10.52 -14.70 -19.34
C ARG A 401 -9.59 -13.54 -19.77
N ASP A 402 -8.40 -13.48 -19.19
CA ASP A 402 -7.37 -12.45 -19.45
C ASP A 402 -7.78 -10.99 -19.22
N THR A 403 -8.87 -10.75 -18.48
CA THR A 403 -9.21 -9.41 -18.00
C THR A 403 -8.21 -8.91 -16.97
N THR A 404 -8.14 -7.59 -16.82
CA THR A 404 -7.39 -6.90 -15.77
C THR A 404 -8.34 -6.38 -14.69
N ASP A 405 -7.78 -5.94 -13.57
CA ASP A 405 -8.50 -5.26 -12.50
C ASP A 405 -9.15 -3.98 -13.03
N PRO A 406 -10.45 -3.76 -12.81
CA PRO A 406 -11.18 -2.64 -13.40
C PRO A 406 -10.92 -1.29 -12.73
N VAL A 407 -10.20 -1.26 -11.61
CA VAL A 407 -9.90 -0.03 -10.85
C VAL A 407 -8.45 0.37 -11.04
N ILE A 408 -7.52 -0.57 -10.86
CA ILE A 408 -6.07 -0.29 -10.87
C ILE A 408 -5.29 -0.99 -11.99
N GLY A 409 -5.97 -1.77 -12.84
CA GLY A 409 -5.34 -2.54 -13.89
C GLY A 409 -4.71 -1.68 -14.98
N ASN A 410 -3.63 -2.21 -15.56
CA ASN A 410 -2.98 -1.60 -16.70
C ASN A 410 -3.80 -1.81 -17.98
N HIS A 411 -4.68 -0.86 -18.28
CA HIS A 411 -5.49 -0.87 -19.51
C HIS A 411 -4.79 -0.22 -20.72
N ALA A 412 -3.53 0.25 -20.59
CA ALA A 412 -2.82 0.94 -21.67
C ALA A 412 -2.37 0.01 -22.80
N GLY A 413 -2.10 -1.27 -22.51
CA GLY A 413 -1.62 -2.25 -23.49
C GLY A 413 -2.68 -2.86 -24.40
N GLN A 414 -3.97 -2.82 -24.03
CA GLN A 414 -5.05 -3.38 -24.87
C GLN A 414 -5.36 -2.47 -26.07
N MET A 415 -5.02 -1.18 -25.98
CA MET A 415 -5.04 -0.23 -27.10
C MET A 415 -3.97 -0.53 -28.17
N ALA A 416 -2.93 -1.30 -27.85
CA ALA A 416 -1.77 -1.50 -28.74
C ALA A 416 -1.88 -2.75 -29.64
N THR A 417 -2.88 -3.62 -29.44
CA THR A 417 -3.01 -4.88 -30.20
C THR A 417 -3.73 -4.76 -31.56
N GLY A 418 -4.00 -3.55 -32.03
CA GLY A 418 -4.38 -3.31 -33.44
C GLY A 418 -5.78 -3.81 -33.86
N GLU A 419 -6.54 -4.42 -32.97
CA GLU A 419 -7.98 -4.65 -33.12
C GLU A 419 -8.71 -3.48 -32.43
N ASP A 420 -9.03 -2.44 -33.21
CA ASP A 420 -9.92 -1.31 -32.91
C ASP A 420 -10.05 -0.90 -31.42
N GLY A 421 -9.07 -0.17 -30.88
CA GLY A 421 -9.26 0.79 -29.77
C GLY A 421 -10.03 0.30 -28.52
N ALA A 422 -10.09 -1.01 -28.26
CA ALA A 422 -10.89 -1.56 -27.20
C ALA A 422 -10.13 -1.44 -25.87
N GLY A 423 -10.59 -0.56 -24.98
CA GLY A 423 -10.14 -0.52 -23.59
C GLY A 423 -10.41 -1.85 -22.86
N GLY A 424 -10.04 -1.90 -21.59
CA GLY A 424 -10.24 -3.05 -20.70
C GLY A 424 -11.64 -3.66 -20.75
N THR A 425 -11.71 -4.97 -20.57
CA THR A 425 -12.97 -5.68 -20.36
C THR A 425 -13.12 -6.13 -18.91
N PHE A 426 -14.33 -6.02 -18.37
CA PHE A 426 -14.73 -6.60 -17.09
C PHE A 426 -15.98 -7.45 -17.26
N LEU A 427 -16.01 -8.63 -16.63
CA LEU A 427 -17.07 -9.61 -16.81
C LEU A 427 -17.92 -9.71 -15.55
N ILE A 428 -19.24 -9.57 -15.70
CA ILE A 428 -20.23 -9.80 -14.65
C ILE A 428 -20.95 -11.12 -14.96
N PRO A 429 -20.66 -12.21 -14.23
CA PRO A 429 -21.40 -13.45 -14.36
C PRO A 429 -22.87 -13.25 -13.96
N VAL A 430 -23.80 -13.77 -14.78
CA VAL A 430 -25.24 -13.78 -14.50
C VAL A 430 -25.69 -15.22 -14.31
N GLU A 431 -26.42 -15.48 -13.23
CA GLU A 431 -26.90 -16.83 -12.92
C GLU A 431 -27.91 -17.31 -13.97
N GLY A 432 -27.78 -18.55 -14.43
CA GLY A 432 -28.62 -19.11 -15.50
C GLY A 432 -28.22 -18.69 -16.92
N GLU A 433 -27.32 -17.73 -17.11
CA GLU A 433 -26.83 -17.31 -18.42
C GLU A 433 -25.51 -17.99 -18.80
N LYS A 434 -25.36 -18.33 -20.09
CA LYS A 434 -24.14 -18.95 -20.61
C LYS A 434 -23.00 -17.95 -20.81
N ARG A 435 -23.31 -16.67 -21.01
CA ARG A 435 -22.35 -15.61 -21.28
C ARG A 435 -22.47 -14.55 -20.17
N PRO A 436 -21.36 -14.05 -19.63
CA PRO A 436 -21.40 -12.93 -18.70
C PRO A 436 -21.79 -11.63 -19.44
N THR A 437 -22.36 -10.68 -18.72
CA THR A 437 -22.44 -9.29 -19.16
C THR A 437 -21.02 -8.72 -19.19
N ALA A 438 -20.56 -8.26 -20.35
CA ALA A 438 -19.24 -7.65 -20.52
C ALA A 438 -19.36 -6.13 -20.46
N LEU A 439 -18.55 -5.50 -19.62
CA LEU A 439 -18.29 -4.07 -19.65
C LEU A 439 -16.99 -3.86 -20.41
N THR A 440 -17.04 -3.18 -21.55
CA THR A 440 -15.88 -2.92 -22.42
C THR A 440 -15.48 -1.44 -22.34
N GLY A 441 -14.28 -1.11 -22.81
CA GLY A 441 -13.82 0.28 -22.84
C GLY A 441 -13.36 0.82 -21.49
N LEU A 442 -12.95 -0.06 -20.56
CA LEU A 442 -12.31 0.38 -19.32
C LEU A 442 -10.99 1.10 -19.65
N ALA A 443 -10.91 2.37 -19.26
CA ALA A 443 -9.69 3.14 -19.33
C ALA A 443 -8.82 2.91 -18.08
N ARG A 444 -7.59 3.43 -18.08
CA ARG A 444 -6.80 3.52 -16.86
C ARG A 444 -7.30 4.70 -16.01
N PHE A 445 -8.04 4.42 -14.94
CA PHE A 445 -8.52 5.46 -14.01
C PHE A 445 -7.49 5.84 -12.95
N VAL A 446 -6.45 5.03 -12.74
CA VAL A 446 -5.41 5.28 -11.75
C VAL A 446 -4.05 5.38 -12.43
N THR A 447 -3.39 6.52 -12.29
CA THR A 447 -2.08 6.82 -12.91
C THR A 447 -1.01 6.93 -11.83
N CYS A 448 0.09 6.18 -11.94
CA CYS A 448 1.27 6.38 -11.11
C CYS A 448 1.95 7.71 -11.45
N ARG A 449 2.22 8.54 -10.42
CA ARG A 449 3.01 9.78 -10.52
C ARG A 449 4.37 9.66 -9.84
N GLY A 450 4.63 8.56 -9.15
CA GLY A 450 5.88 8.34 -8.44
C GLY A 450 5.79 7.09 -7.59
N ALA A 451 6.90 6.39 -7.43
CA ALA A 451 6.98 5.24 -6.56
C ALA A 451 8.37 5.10 -5.95
N ALA A 452 8.45 4.45 -4.79
CA ALA A 452 9.70 4.09 -4.15
C ALA A 452 9.57 2.73 -3.47
N TYR A 453 10.64 1.93 -3.57
CA TYR A 453 10.81 0.73 -2.75
C TYR A 453 11.76 1.09 -1.62
N CYS A 454 11.25 1.01 -0.40
CA CYS A 454 12.02 1.34 0.80
C CYS A 454 12.11 0.13 1.73
N PHE A 455 13.29 -0.09 2.28
CA PHE A 455 13.47 -0.89 3.48
C PHE A 455 12.99 -0.08 4.68
N LEU A 456 12.21 -0.72 5.54
CA LEU A 456 11.75 -0.21 6.82
C LEU A 456 12.63 -0.81 7.92
N PRO A 457 13.75 -0.16 8.29
CA PRO A 457 14.66 -0.68 9.30
C PRO A 457 14.00 -0.73 10.69
N SER A 458 14.41 -1.68 11.53
CA SER A 458 14.09 -1.64 12.96
C SER A 458 14.80 -0.47 13.66
N ALA A 459 14.39 -0.15 14.89
CA ALA A 459 15.09 0.83 15.71
C ALA A 459 16.56 0.42 15.94
N THR A 460 16.81 -0.88 16.11
CA THR A 460 18.18 -1.45 16.20
C THR A 460 18.95 -1.25 14.91
N ALA A 461 18.34 -1.47 13.75
CA ALA A 461 18.99 -1.23 12.46
C ALA A 461 19.34 0.25 12.26
N ILE A 462 18.46 1.18 12.65
CA ILE A 462 18.76 2.62 12.58
C ILE A 462 19.93 2.97 13.50
N ARG A 463 19.98 2.43 14.73
CA ARG A 463 21.12 2.62 15.64
C ARG A 463 22.41 2.02 15.09
N TYR A 464 22.35 0.81 14.53
CA TYR A 464 23.49 0.17 13.85
C TYR A 464 24.03 1.05 12.73
N ILE A 465 23.16 1.51 11.82
CA ILE A 465 23.54 2.43 10.74
C ILE A 465 24.18 3.68 11.36
N SER A 466 23.56 4.31 12.36
CA SER A 466 24.09 5.53 12.97
C SER A 466 25.51 5.40 13.56
N ALA A 467 25.90 4.19 13.93
CA ALA A 467 27.19 3.86 14.55
C ALA A 467 28.27 3.41 13.55
N LEU A 468 27.99 3.35 12.24
CA LEU A 468 28.99 3.00 11.23
C LEU A 468 30.14 4.02 11.21
N ASP A 469 31.36 3.53 11.46
CA ASP A 469 32.59 4.31 11.41
C ASP A 469 32.84 4.84 9.99
N GLY A 470 33.19 6.12 9.86
CA GLY A 470 33.50 6.76 8.58
C GLY A 470 34.84 6.35 7.95
N SER A 471 35.43 5.24 8.37
CA SER A 471 36.78 4.80 7.96
C SER A 471 36.82 4.06 6.62
N ALA A 472 35.67 3.78 6.00
CA ALA A 472 35.60 3.14 4.69
C ALA A 472 35.89 4.09 3.50
N ASP A 473 36.05 5.39 3.72
CA ASP A 473 36.40 6.40 2.70
C ASP A 473 37.91 6.64 2.55
N ARG A 474 38.74 5.59 2.60
CA ARG A 474 40.10 5.67 2.04
C ARG A 474 40.31 4.56 1.01
N PRO A 475 40.57 4.92 -0.26
CA PRO A 475 41.00 3.94 -1.26
C PRO A 475 42.33 3.28 -0.87
#